data_AF-A0A8T5MLM8-F1
#
_entry.id   AF-A0A8T5MLM8-F1
#
_cell.length_a   1.000
_cell.length_b   1.000
_cell.length_c   1.000
_cell.angle_alpha   90.00
_cell.angle_beta   90.00
_cell.angle_gamma   90.00
#
_symmetry.space_group_name_H-M   'P 1'
#
loop_
_entity.id
_entity.type
_entity.pdbx_description
1 polymer ?
#
loop_
_entity_poly.entity_id
_entity_poly.type
_entity_poly.pdbx_seq_one_letter_code
_entity_poly.pdbx_strand_id
1 'polypeptide(L)' 'NIKDYITHYNEFRLHMSLNYKTPKEVWDDLKAV' A
#
# COMPACT_ATOMS: atom_id res chain seq x y z
N ASN A 1 13.87 -12.31 2.35
CA ASN A 1 14.30 -11.61 1.12
C ASN A 1 13.70 -10.21 1.14
N ILE A 2 14.49 -9.15 0.94
CA ILE A 2 14.01 -7.76 1.08
C ILE A 2 12.93 -7.40 0.05
N LYS A 3 12.99 -8.00 -1.14
CA LYS A 3 12.00 -7.77 -2.20
C LYS A 3 10.60 -8.18 -1.74
N ASP A 4 10.48 -9.39 -1.17
CA ASP A 4 9.21 -9.91 -0.68
C ASP A 4 8.61 -9.04 0.43
N TYR A 5 9.47 -8.50 1.30
CA TYR A 5 9.03 -7.55 2.34
C TYR A 5 8.48 -6.26 1.73
N ILE A 6 9.19 -5.67 0.76
CA ILE A 6 8.77 -4.44 0.09
C ILE A 6 7.43 -4.65 -0.62
N THR A 7 7.28 -5.75 -1.36
CA THR A 7 6.02 -6.08 -2.04
C THR A 7 4.90 -6.26 -1.03
N HIS A 8 5.12 -7.04 0.05
CA HIS A 8 4.10 -7.23 1.09
C HIS A 8 3.67 -5.92 1.73
N TYR A 9 4.62 -5.07 2.10
CA TYR A 9 4.33 -3.78 2.72
C TYR A 9 3.52 -2.87 1.79
N ASN A 10 3.91 -2.77 0.52
CA ASN A 10 3.30 -1.81 -0.40
C ASN A 10 1.98 -2.27 -1.02
N GLU A 11 1.82 -3.58 -1.24
CA GLU A 11 0.72 -4.12 -2.06
C GLU A 11 -0.28 -4.96 -1.28
N PHE A 12 0.10 -5.50 -0.11
CA PHE A 12 -0.72 -6.48 0.59
C PHE A 12 -1.03 -6.11 2.04
N ARG A 13 -0.21 -5.27 2.68
CA ARG A 13 -0.40 -4.88 4.08
C ARG A 13 -1.37 -3.71 4.17
N LEU A 14 -2.47 -3.91 4.88
CA LEU A 14 -3.39 -2.84 5.25
C LEU A 14 -2.80 -2.00 6.39
N HIS A 15 -2.94 -0.68 6.30
CA HIS A 15 -2.50 0.24 7.33
C HIS A 15 -3.69 0.95 7.97
N MET A 16 -3.83 0.85 9.30
CA MET A 16 -4.88 1.55 10.04
C MET A 16 -4.78 3.08 9.85
N SER A 17 -3.57 3.61 9.77
CA SER A 17 -3.31 5.04 9.50
C SER A 17 -3.65 5.48 8.08
N LEU A 18 -3.88 4.53 7.16
CA LEU A 18 -4.28 4.78 5.77
C LEU A 18 -5.74 4.37 5.55
N ASN A 19 -6.59 4.48 6.58
CA ASN A 19 -8.00 4.07 6.50
C ASN A 19 -8.19 2.61 6.05
N TYR A 20 -7.35 1.71 6.55
CA TYR A 20 -7.34 0.29 6.16
C TYR A 20 -7.08 0.07 4.66
N LYS A 21 -6.29 0.94 4.03
CA LYS A 21 -5.78 0.75 2.66
C LYS A 21 -4.30 0.40 2.66
N THR A 22 -3.87 -0.19 1.55
CA THR A 22 -2.46 -0.40 1.19
C THR A 22 -1.84 0.91 0.65
N PRO A 23 -0.50 1.06 0.71
CA PRO A 23 0.19 2.16 0.06
C PRO A 23 -0.13 2.26 -1.45
N LYS A 24 -0.28 1.12 -2.13
CA LYS A 24 -0.69 1.05 -3.53
C LYS A 24 -2.06 1.67 -3.78
N GLU A 25 -3.07 1.26 -3.01
CA GLU A 25 -4.43 1.80 -3.16
C GLU A 25 -4.48 3.31 -2.91
N VAL A 26 -3.77 3.81 -1.90
CA VAL A 26 -3.66 5.26 -1.64
C VAL A 26 -3.01 5.98 -2.82
N TRP A 27 -1.95 5.40 -3.40
CA TRP A 27 -1.30 5.97 -4.58
C TRP A 27 -2.23 6.01 -5.80
N ASP A 28 -2.96 4.92 -6.04
CA ASP A 28 -3.90 4.82 -7.16
C ASP A 28 -5.05 5.84 -7.02
N ASP A 29 -5.58 6.03 -5.79
CA ASP A 29 -6.58 7.05 -5.50
C ASP A 29 -6.07 8.47 -5.80
N LEU A 30 -4.82 8.79 -5.43
CA LEU A 30 -4.21 10.10 -5.67
C LEU A 30 -3.94 10.38 -7.15
N LYS A 31 -3.71 9.33 -7.94
CA LYS A 31 -3.46 9.44 -9.39
C LYS A 31 -4.74 9.54 -10.21
N ALA A 32 -5.89 9.16 -9.63
CA ALA A 32 -7.20 9.26 -10.25
C ALA A 32 -7.81 10.68 -10.15
N VAL A 33 -7.16 11.59 -9.43
CA VAL A 33 -7.48 13.03 -9.32
C VAL A 33 -6.61 13.83 -10.30
#